data_AF-A0AAU3ZD96-F1
#
_entry.id   AF-A0AAU3ZD96-F1
#
_cell.length_a   1.000
_cell.length_b   1.000
_cell.length_c   1.000
_cell.angle_alpha   90.00
_cell.angle_beta   90.00
_cell.angle_gamma   90.00
#
_symmetry.space_group_name_H-M   'P 1'
#
loop_
_entity.id
_entity.type
_entity.pdbx_description
1 polymer ?
#
loop_
_entity_poly.entity_id
_entity_poly.type
_entity_poly.pdbx_seq_one_letter_code
_entity_poly.pdbx_strand_id
1 'polypeptide(L)'
;MQDIISRYQDGESARALADAHGMSERTVFRILCRHHIPRRGSHKELPLSNQEIARRYLEERQEIQQIAQELGVSRHTIAARLTEAGVNRAVGQRPLDLPDDLITERRRAGESAQKIAEDLGISHTTVFKHSKVL
;
A
#
# COMPACT_ATOMS: atom_id res chain seq x y z
N MET A 1 -32.77 -5.29 6.57
CA MET A 1 -31.46 -4.60 6.38
C MET A 1 -31.38 -3.30 7.18
N GLN A 2 -32.42 -2.45 7.20
CA GLN A 2 -32.46 -1.27 8.10
C GLN A 2 -32.28 -1.65 9.59
N ASP A 3 -32.88 -2.75 10.02
CA ASP A 3 -32.70 -3.31 11.37
C ASP A 3 -31.22 -3.53 11.75
N ILE A 4 -30.43 -4.17 10.87
CA ILE A 4 -28.98 -4.37 11.05
C ILE A 4 -28.25 -3.03 11.23
N ILE A 5 -28.61 -2.01 10.45
CA ILE A 5 -27.97 -0.69 10.52
C ILE A 5 -28.31 0.01 11.84
N SER A 6 -29.59 0.00 12.23
CA SER A 6 -30.05 0.62 13.48
C SER A 6 -29.38 -0.03 14.68
N ARG A 7 -29.48 -1.36 14.79
CA ARG A 7 -28.88 -2.12 15.90
C ARG A 7 -27.36 -1.99 15.92
N TYR A 8 -26.72 -1.96 14.74
CA TYR A 8 -25.31 -1.61 14.67
C TYR A 8 -25.10 -0.20 15.23
N GLN A 9 -25.80 0.84 14.78
CA GLN A 9 -25.64 2.20 15.30
C GLN A 9 -25.87 2.30 16.82
N ASP A 10 -26.80 1.53 17.38
CA ASP A 10 -27.10 1.42 18.82
C ASP A 10 -26.00 0.74 19.66
N GLY A 11 -24.93 0.28 19.02
CA GLY A 11 -23.72 -0.23 19.69
C GLY A 11 -23.54 -1.73 19.58
N GLU A 12 -24.49 -2.44 18.97
CA GLU A 12 -24.39 -3.89 18.85
C GLU A 12 -23.25 -4.29 17.89
N SER A 13 -22.59 -5.41 18.19
CA SER A 13 -21.43 -5.85 17.42
C SER A 13 -21.85 -6.50 16.10
N ALA A 14 -20.99 -6.41 15.08
CA ALA A 14 -21.24 -7.09 13.80
C ALA A 14 -21.41 -8.61 13.96
N ARG A 15 -20.80 -9.19 14.99
CA ARG A 15 -20.94 -10.61 15.35
C ARG A 15 -22.31 -10.94 15.93
N ALA A 16 -22.77 -10.16 16.91
CA ALA A 16 -24.12 -10.35 17.46
C ALA A 16 -25.21 -10.19 16.39
N LEU A 17 -25.04 -9.25 15.46
CA LEU A 17 -25.93 -9.10 14.30
C LEU A 17 -25.84 -10.30 13.36
N ALA A 18 -24.64 -10.81 13.10
CA ALA A 18 -24.43 -11.97 12.26
C ALA A 18 -25.16 -13.20 12.85
N ASP A 19 -24.99 -13.45 14.15
CA ASP A 19 -25.65 -14.53 14.88
C ASP A 19 -27.19 -14.36 14.88
N ALA A 20 -27.70 -13.16 15.15
CA ALA A 20 -29.14 -12.88 15.19
C ALA A 20 -29.84 -13.05 13.84
N HIS A 21 -29.12 -12.84 12.73
CA HIS A 21 -29.67 -12.95 11.37
C HIS A 21 -29.26 -14.23 10.65
N GLY A 22 -28.50 -15.14 11.29
CA GLY A 22 -28.00 -16.37 10.67
C GLY A 22 -27.06 -16.11 9.49
N MET A 23 -26.28 -15.04 9.55
CA MET A 23 -25.36 -14.61 8.50
C MET A 23 -23.91 -14.63 8.99
N SER A 24 -22.95 -14.43 8.08
CA SER A 24 -21.56 -14.20 8.45
C SER A 24 -21.30 -12.72 8.77
N GLU A 25 -20.33 -12.44 9.64
CA GLU A 25 -19.86 -11.07 9.93
C GLU A 25 -19.47 -10.31 8.65
N ARG A 26 -18.88 -11.02 7.67
CA ARG A 26 -18.55 -10.45 6.35
C ARG A 26 -19.79 -9.93 5.61
N THR A 27 -20.92 -10.61 5.75
CA THR A 27 -22.19 -10.18 5.14
C THR A 27 -22.70 -8.91 5.83
N VAL A 28 -22.64 -8.85 7.16
CA VAL A 28 -22.97 -7.64 7.93
C VAL A 28 -22.08 -6.47 7.48
N PHE A 29 -20.76 -6.65 7.39
CA PHE A 29 -19.86 -5.59 6.93
C PHE A 29 -20.11 -5.16 5.48
N ARG A 30 -20.54 -6.07 4.60
CA ARG A 30 -20.92 -5.72 3.23
C ARG A 30 -22.18 -4.87 3.19
N ILE A 31 -23.16 -5.17 4.05
CA ILE A 31 -24.38 -4.36 4.21
C ILE A 31 -24.01 -2.98 4.72
N LEU A 32 -23.22 -2.88 5.80
CA LEU A 32 -22.76 -1.60 6.34
C LEU A 32 -22.02 -0.76 5.28
N CYS A 33 -21.10 -1.38 4.53
CA CYS A 33 -20.36 -0.71 3.47
C CYS A 33 -21.26 -0.22 2.33
N ARG A 34 -22.22 -1.03 1.87
CA ARG A 34 -23.21 -0.64 0.84
C ARG A 34 -24.05 0.55 1.28
N HIS A 35 -24.30 0.67 2.59
CA HIS A 35 -25.05 1.77 3.19
C HIS A 35 -24.15 2.90 3.73
N HIS A 36 -22.87 2.92 3.36
CA HIS A 36 -21.90 3.96 3.76
C HIS A 36 -21.75 4.11 5.29
N ILE A 37 -22.02 3.05 6.05
CA ILE A 37 -21.82 3.04 7.51
C ILE A 37 -20.37 2.64 7.82
N PRO A 38 -19.57 3.51 8.45
CA PRO A 38 -18.19 3.21 8.79
C PRO A 38 -18.12 2.13 9.87
N ARG A 39 -17.05 1.33 9.85
CA ARG A 39 -16.82 0.31 10.87
C ARG A 39 -16.32 0.98 12.15
N ARG A 40 -16.95 0.68 13.28
CA ARG A 40 -16.40 1.06 14.60
C ARG A 40 -15.10 0.30 14.85
N GLY A 41 -14.04 1.04 15.18
CA GLY A 41 -12.79 0.48 15.68
C GLY A 41 -11.70 0.13 14.66
N SER A 42 -11.77 0.56 13.39
CA SER A 42 -10.67 0.24 12.45
C SER A 42 -9.49 1.21 12.49
N HIS A 43 -9.60 2.35 13.18
CA HIS A 43 -8.48 3.29 13.31
C HIS A 43 -7.70 2.97 14.57
N LYS A 44 -6.62 2.18 14.43
CA LYS A 44 -5.55 2.20 15.43
C LYS A 44 -4.98 3.62 15.41
N GLU A 45 -5.09 4.35 16.51
CA GLU A 45 -4.42 5.65 16.65
C GLU A 45 -2.92 5.42 16.47
N LEU A 46 -2.38 6.05 15.44
CA LEU A 46 -0.94 6.05 15.20
C LEU A 46 -0.38 7.33 15.82
N PRO A 47 0.86 7.30 16.33
CA PRO A 47 1.50 8.50 16.85
C PRO A 47 1.81 9.53 15.75
N LEU A 48 1.74 9.14 14.48
CA LEU A 48 1.92 10.03 13.33
C LEU A 48 0.60 10.21 12.56
N SER A 49 0.40 11.43 12.06
CA SER A 49 -0.72 11.75 11.17
C SER A 49 -0.54 11.08 9.80
N ASN A 50 -1.64 10.93 9.06
CA ASN A 50 -1.61 10.40 7.70
C ASN A 50 -0.69 11.25 6.79
N GLN A 51 -0.65 12.57 6.99
CA GLN A 51 0.21 13.46 6.20
C GLN A 51 1.69 13.31 6.55
N GLU A 52 2.04 13.09 7.81
CA GLU A 52 3.44 12.86 8.17
C GLU A 52 3.95 11.52 7.62
N ILE A 53 3.11 10.48 7.64
CA ILE A 53 3.40 9.20 6.99
C ILE A 53 3.61 9.39 5.47
N ALA A 54 2.79 10.23 4.83
CA ALA A 54 2.94 10.57 3.42
C ALA A 54 4.24 11.35 3.14
N ARG A 55 4.59 12.32 3.99
CA ARG A 55 5.83 13.10 3.90
C ARG A 55 7.06 12.18 3.95
N ARG A 56 7.13 11.28 4.94
CA ARG A 56 8.23 10.32 5.06
C ARG A 56 8.35 9.38 3.86
N TYR A 57 7.22 8.95 3.31
CA TYR A 57 7.21 8.09 2.13
C TYR A 57 7.62 8.83 0.84
N LEU A 58 7.11 10.05 0.64
CA LEU A 58 7.33 10.84 -0.57
C LEU A 58 8.66 11.61 -0.52
N GLU A 59 8.89 12.41 0.52
CA GLU A 59 10.04 13.30 0.61
C GLU A 59 11.29 12.57 1.12
N GLU A 60 11.17 11.87 2.24
CA GLU A 60 12.30 11.15 2.86
C GLU A 60 12.58 9.79 2.19
N ARG A 61 11.75 9.41 1.21
CA ARG A 61 11.84 8.18 0.42
C ARG A 61 11.85 6.89 1.26
N GLN A 62 11.45 6.95 2.53
CA GLN A 62 11.43 5.79 3.43
C GLN A 62 10.51 4.68 2.91
N GLU A 63 10.91 3.42 3.14
CA GLU A 63 10.10 2.27 2.76
C GLU A 63 8.91 2.08 3.71
N ILE A 64 7.78 1.62 3.15
CA ILE A 64 6.58 1.26 3.93
C ILE A 64 6.91 0.26 5.04
N GLN A 65 7.84 -0.67 4.79
CA GLN A 65 8.26 -1.65 5.79
C GLN A 65 9.00 -1.00 6.96
N GLN A 66 9.89 -0.06 6.67
CA GLN A 66 10.63 0.67 7.69
C GLN A 66 9.67 1.53 8.54
N ILE A 67 8.80 2.33 7.90
CA ILE A 67 7.80 3.15 8.60
C ILE A 67 6.89 2.27 9.47
N ALA A 68 6.48 1.10 8.96
CA ALA A 68 5.65 0.15 9.70
C ALA A 68 6.37 -0.40 10.94
N GLN A 69 7.66 -0.72 10.82
CA GLN A 69 8.47 -1.21 11.93
C GLN A 69 8.69 -0.13 12.99
N GLU A 70 9.03 1.09 12.58
CA GLU A 70 9.19 2.24 13.48
C GLU A 70 7.91 2.53 14.28
N LEU A 71 6.74 2.38 13.64
CA LEU A 71 5.43 2.66 14.25
C LEU A 71 4.78 1.43 14.91
N GLY A 72 5.44 0.27 14.91
CA GLY A 72 4.89 -0.96 15.51
C GLY A 72 3.55 -1.40 14.90
N VAL A 73 3.39 -1.21 13.59
CA VAL A 73 2.17 -1.57 12.84
C VAL A 73 2.46 -2.39 11.61
N SER A 74 1.40 -2.92 10.98
CA SER A 74 1.56 -3.69 9.75
C SER A 74 1.81 -2.78 8.55
N ARG A 75 2.50 -3.30 7.53
CA ARG A 75 2.64 -2.64 6.22
C ARG A 75 1.28 -2.27 5.61
N HIS A 76 0.24 -3.08 5.89
CA HIS A 76 -1.12 -2.84 5.41
C HIS A 76 -1.75 -1.60 6.07
N THR A 77 -1.41 -1.34 7.33
CA THR A 77 -1.85 -0.15 8.05
C THR A 77 -1.24 1.11 7.42
N ILE A 78 0.08 1.12 7.20
CA ILE A 78 0.76 2.26 6.56
C ILE A 78 0.25 2.47 5.14
N ALA A 79 0.06 1.39 4.39
CA ALA A 79 -0.60 1.39 3.11
C ALA A 79 -1.96 2.12 3.18
N ALA A 80 -2.88 1.66 4.01
CA ALA A 80 -4.19 2.28 4.15
C ALA A 80 -4.09 3.79 4.48
N ARG A 81 -3.19 4.16 5.40
CA ARG A 81 -2.93 5.55 5.80
C ARG A 81 -2.43 6.41 4.65
N LEU A 82 -1.55 5.88 3.80
CA LEU A 82 -1.08 6.56 2.58
C LEU A 82 -2.22 6.78 1.58
N THR A 83 -3.11 5.80 1.41
CA THR A 83 -4.29 5.97 0.55
C THR A 83 -5.28 6.99 1.11
N GLU A 84 -5.52 6.99 2.42
CA GLU A 84 -6.31 8.02 3.09
C GLU A 84 -5.69 9.42 2.96
N ALA A 85 -4.36 9.52 2.87
CA ALA A 85 -3.65 10.76 2.58
C ALA A 85 -3.66 11.16 1.08
N GLY A 86 -4.33 10.40 0.21
CA GLY A 86 -4.35 10.63 -1.23
C GLY A 86 -3.09 10.18 -1.98
N VAL A 87 -2.17 9.46 -1.32
CA VAL A 87 -0.96 8.95 -1.94
C VAL A 87 -1.27 7.66 -2.70
N ASN A 88 -1.19 7.73 -4.02
CA ASN A 88 -1.37 6.58 -4.89
C ASN A 88 -0.08 5.76 -4.96
N ARG A 89 -0.11 4.55 -4.39
CA ARG A 89 1.06 3.67 -4.30
C ARG A 89 1.16 2.87 -5.59
N ALA A 90 2.29 2.95 -6.28
CA ALA A 90 2.55 2.08 -7.43
C ALA A 90 2.48 0.61 -6.94
N VAL A 91 1.55 -0.16 -7.49
CA VAL A 91 1.38 -1.58 -7.16
C VAL A 91 2.40 -2.35 -7.98
N GLY A 92 3.55 -2.65 -7.38
CA GLY A 92 4.69 -3.26 -8.06
C GLY A 92 5.97 -2.61 -7.59
N GLN A 93 7.08 -3.35 -7.70
CA GLN A 93 8.43 -2.91 -7.33
C GLN A 93 8.61 -1.42 -7.69
N ARG A 94 9.03 -0.60 -6.70
CA ARG A 94 9.34 0.82 -6.94
C ARG A 94 10.23 0.87 -8.18
N PRO A 95 9.94 1.72 -9.18
CA PRO A 95 10.90 1.95 -10.25
C PRO A 95 12.21 2.28 -9.57
N LEU A 96 13.25 1.49 -9.80
CA LEU A 96 14.58 1.94 -9.40
C LEU A 96 14.78 3.27 -10.15
N ASP A 97 15.19 4.30 -9.42
CA ASP A 97 15.53 5.61 -9.98
C ASP A 97 16.88 5.47 -10.71
N LEU A 98 16.87 4.64 -11.76
CA LEU A 98 17.98 4.40 -12.64
C LEU A 98 17.80 5.33 -13.83
N PRO A 99 18.84 6.11 -14.20
CA PRO A 99 18.81 6.83 -15.46
C PRO A 99 18.81 5.81 -16.62
N ASP A 100 17.65 5.61 -17.23
CA ASP A 100 17.46 4.76 -18.43
C ASP A 100 18.47 5.14 -19.54
N ASP A 101 18.79 6.43 -19.63
CA ASP A 101 19.78 6.98 -20.56
C ASP A 101 21.17 6.37 -20.34
N LEU A 102 21.64 6.29 -19.08
CA LEU A 102 22.94 5.71 -18.74
C LEU A 102 23.03 4.23 -19.13
N ILE A 103 21.95 3.47 -18.85
CA ILE A 103 21.88 2.04 -19.17
C ILE A 103 21.87 1.85 -20.70
N THR A 104 21.14 2.70 -21.42
CA THR A 104 21.04 2.68 -22.88
C THR A 104 22.35 3.06 -23.55
N GLU A 105 23.04 4.09 -23.08
CA GLU A 105 24.35 4.51 -23.57
C GLU A 105 25.41 3.41 -23.39
N ARG A 106 25.50 2.81 -22.20
CA ARG A 106 26.45 1.71 -21.95
C ARG A 106 26.16 0.48 -22.82
N ARG A 107 24.88 0.16 -23.06
CA ARG A 107 24.49 -0.91 -23.99
C ARG A 107 24.88 -0.59 -25.43
N ARG A 108 24.71 0.65 -25.88
CA ARG A 108 25.17 1.11 -27.21
C ARG A 108 26.69 1.11 -27.34
N ALA A 109 27.41 1.39 -26.26
CA ALA A 109 28.86 1.29 -26.19
C ALA A 109 29.39 -0.16 -26.21
N GLY A 110 28.50 -1.17 -26.25
CA GLY A 110 28.85 -2.58 -26.35
C GLY A 110 29.05 -3.28 -25.01
N GLU A 111 28.74 -2.62 -23.89
CA GLU A 111 28.82 -3.27 -22.58
C GLU A 111 27.72 -4.32 -22.41
N SER A 112 28.08 -5.44 -21.77
CA SER A 112 27.13 -6.52 -21.50
C SER A 112 26.15 -6.11 -20.41
N ALA A 113 24.90 -6.59 -20.51
CA ALA A 113 23.89 -6.32 -19.48
C ALA A 113 24.31 -6.83 -18.10
N GLN A 114 25.18 -7.84 -18.04
CA GLN A 114 25.70 -8.41 -16.80
C GLN A 114 26.74 -7.49 -16.14
N LYS A 115 27.65 -6.89 -16.93
CA LYS A 115 28.61 -5.92 -16.43
C LYS A 115 27.93 -4.64 -15.94
N ILE A 116 26.96 -4.13 -16.69
CA ILE A 116 26.17 -2.95 -16.29
C ILE A 116 25.39 -3.23 -15.00
N ALA A 117 24.87 -4.45 -14.84
CA ALA A 117 24.16 -4.87 -13.65
C ALA A 117 25.06 -4.94 -12.41
N GLU A 118 26.26 -5.50 -12.54
CA GLU A 118 27.26 -5.56 -11.48
C GLU A 118 27.70 -4.16 -11.04
N ASP A 119 28.03 -3.29 -12.01
CA ASP A 119 28.46 -1.90 -11.74
C ASP A 119 27.37 -1.06 -11.06
N LEU A 120 26.10 -1.29 -11.40
CA LEU A 120 24.96 -0.56 -10.85
C LEU A 120 24.36 -1.23 -9.60
N GLY A 121 24.82 -2.42 -9.23
CA GLY A 121 24.26 -3.20 -8.11
C GLY A 121 22.82 -3.66 -8.34
N ILE A 122 22.42 -3.89 -9.58
CA ILE A 122 21.05 -4.26 -9.98
C ILE A 122 21.03 -5.65 -10.64
N SER A 123 19.84 -6.21 -10.84
CA SER A 123 19.71 -7.44 -11.64
C SER A 123 19.93 -7.16 -13.12
N HIS A 124 20.60 -8.06 -13.84
CA HIS A 124 20.70 -8.00 -15.31
C HIS A 124 19.31 -7.99 -15.99
N THR A 125 18.28 -8.55 -15.34
CA THR A 125 16.90 -8.47 -15.82
C THR A 125 16.33 -7.05 -15.74
N THR A 126 16.76 -6.25 -14.76
CA THR A 126 16.43 -4.82 -14.64
C THR A 126 17.12 -4.03 -15.75
N VAL A 127 18.37 -4.35 -16.08
CA VAL A 127 19.08 -3.75 -17.23
C VAL A 127 18.30 -3.95 -18.54
N PHE A 128 17.73 -5.13 -18.78
CA PHE A 128 16.90 -5.38 -19.97
C PHE A 128 15.59 -4.58 -19.99
N LYS A 129 14.96 -4.35 -18.83
CA LYS A 129 13.74 -3.55 -18.73
C LYS A 129 13.97 -2.08 -19.06
N HIS A 130 15.12 -1.55 -18.66
CA HIS A 130 15.50 -0.15 -18.83
C HIS A 130 16.25 0.12 -20.16
N SER A 131 16.88 -0.90 -20.78
CA SER A 131 17.56 -0.77 -22.08
C SER A 131 16.65 -0.96 -23.29
N LYS A 132 15.36 -0.60 -23.22
CA LYS A 132 14.44 -0.68 -24.36
C LYS A 132 14.91 0.24 -25.49
N VAL A 133 15.75 -0.29 -26.36
CA VAL A 133 16.10 0.28 -27.64
C VAL A 133 15.04 -0.22 -28.64
N LEU A 134 14.24 0.71 -29.17
CA LEU A 134 13.48 0.51 -30.41
C LEU A 134 14.44 0.41 -31.59
#